data_AF-A0A5N7AU46-F1
#
_entry.id   AF-A0A5N7AU46-F1
#
_cell.length_a   1.000
_cell.length_b   1.000
_cell.length_c   1.000
_cell.angle_alpha   90.00
_cell.angle_beta   90.00
_cell.angle_gamma   90.00
#
_symmetry.space_group_name_H-M   'P 1'
#
loop_
_entity.id
_entity.type
_entity.pdbx_description
1 polymer ?
#
loop_
_entity_poly.entity_id
_entity_poly.type
_entity_poly.pdbx_seq_one_letter_code
_entity_poly.pdbx_strand_id
1 'polypeptide(L)'
;MESLFAAVQTLIRETVKGSPPVPTHSDSKQPPHKQLHPTSISSNIHLTPFKELPPTYEPSTWWLDGHCPAHPHFDNADRIRLRTKEVKRPLLQYILEGCRILLERADNKSLLLPFYQHEILWRAAISVHKFGVVYLATRTECREEFLPAVESNPDLFDEIVAFLAHDNNAIRAINYSVHRLVNSNTFTVDYQTKLVPPTAISSIGPGHIAIREKDFEGESTDLLDNSSAIWDLHDFAHQTAASVCPELYGSKYFTHLIKLPPRLTALIRSPKMKTADPTPRCSDGLVFSELLTVLFTSEIEAVQRAEKTHTYASLVDVLAEKAADYLMGKCELQHLTTGVMLKTKKPISAVQLATLMQNKAYELTASEIEQRVMTRGGPVGDSRDELDSRSPFERIKFLAHCQRWLYFEVRNTLKHRAHKLAYIKVAERMLAQSDNDSITNDDRVLLKQVLDHSRYEGWERNGVVNLWQTVIDMNMTSPSATG
;
A
#
# COMPACT_ATOMS: atom_id res chain seq x y z
N MET A 1 39.54 -34.61 1.96
CA MET A 1 38.71 -33.40 1.78
C MET A 1 39.48 -32.23 1.14
N GLU A 2 40.48 -32.48 0.27
CA GLU A 2 41.14 -31.41 -0.53
C GLU A 2 40.93 -31.59 -2.05
N SER A 3 40.34 -32.70 -2.50
CA SER A 3 40.15 -33.00 -3.92
C SER A 3 38.89 -32.40 -4.54
N LEU A 4 37.83 -32.14 -3.74
CA LEU A 4 36.59 -31.56 -4.26
C LEU A 4 36.72 -30.05 -4.53
N PHE A 5 37.51 -29.35 -3.73
CA PHE A 5 37.70 -27.90 -3.84
C PHE A 5 38.54 -27.52 -5.08
N ALA A 6 39.53 -28.35 -5.42
CA ALA A 6 40.33 -28.19 -6.64
C ALA A 6 39.51 -28.46 -7.93
N ALA A 7 38.56 -29.40 -7.88
CA ALA A 7 37.68 -29.70 -9.00
C ALA A 7 36.72 -28.54 -9.29
N VAL A 8 36.16 -27.91 -8.25
CA VAL A 8 35.26 -26.75 -8.39
C VAL A 8 36.00 -25.51 -8.91
N GLN A 9 37.23 -25.26 -8.46
CA GLN A 9 38.04 -24.13 -8.97
C GLN A 9 38.47 -24.30 -10.43
N THR A 10 38.68 -25.54 -10.88
CA THR A 10 39.02 -25.83 -12.29
C THR A 10 37.81 -25.61 -13.20
N LEU A 11 36.62 -26.04 -12.76
CA LEU A 11 35.37 -25.85 -13.52
C LEU A 11 35.02 -24.36 -13.72
N ILE A 12 35.25 -23.53 -12.69
CA ILE A 12 35.02 -22.07 -12.75
C ILE A 12 36.06 -21.38 -13.67
N ARG A 13 37.31 -21.85 -13.69
CA ARG A 13 38.34 -21.28 -14.59
C ARG A 13 38.11 -21.62 -16.07
N GLU A 14 37.49 -22.75 -16.36
CA GLU A 14 37.18 -23.16 -17.74
C GLU A 14 35.89 -22.53 -18.28
N THR A 15 34.93 -22.16 -17.43
CA THR A 15 33.71 -21.43 -17.87
C THR A 15 33.94 -19.93 -18.12
N VAL A 16 35.03 -19.35 -17.60
CA VAL A 16 35.34 -17.91 -17.74
C VAL A 16 36.28 -17.61 -18.92
N LYS A 17 36.75 -18.62 -19.66
CA LYS A 17 37.53 -18.44 -20.90
C LYS A 17 36.66 -18.53 -22.16
N GLY A 18 35.77 -17.56 -22.32
CA GLY A 18 35.19 -17.20 -23.63
C GLY A 18 35.87 -15.93 -24.14
N SER A 19 36.44 -16.00 -25.35
CA SER A 19 37.22 -14.94 -26.01
C SER A 19 36.50 -13.58 -26.14
N PRO A 20 37.22 -12.44 -26.15
CA PRO A 20 36.61 -11.14 -26.41
C PRO A 20 36.20 -11.03 -27.89
N PRO A 21 35.02 -10.48 -28.23
CA PRO A 21 34.66 -10.26 -29.61
C PRO A 21 35.39 -9.03 -30.17
N VAL A 22 36.05 -9.26 -31.30
CA VAL A 22 36.65 -8.28 -32.21
C VAL A 22 35.57 -7.32 -32.74
N PRO A 23 35.86 -6.02 -32.93
CA PRO A 23 34.88 -5.06 -33.46
C PRO A 23 34.70 -5.25 -34.96
N THR A 24 33.54 -5.78 -35.37
CA THR A 24 33.08 -5.75 -36.75
C THR A 24 32.11 -4.58 -36.94
N HIS A 25 32.58 -3.56 -37.66
CA HIS A 25 31.71 -2.63 -38.36
C HIS A 25 30.85 -3.42 -39.36
N SER A 26 29.54 -3.48 -39.11
CA SER A 26 28.57 -3.83 -40.14
C SER A 26 27.39 -2.88 -40.03
N ASP A 27 27.28 -1.98 -41.00
CA ASP A 27 26.07 -1.23 -41.31
C ASP A 27 24.93 -2.21 -41.55
N SER A 28 24.13 -2.45 -40.51
CA SER A 28 22.83 -3.08 -40.63
C SER A 28 21.87 -2.33 -39.71
N LYS A 29 20.96 -1.60 -40.36
CA LYS A 29 19.87 -0.89 -39.72
C LYS A 29 19.14 -1.85 -38.77
N GLN A 30 19.22 -1.57 -37.47
CA GLN A 30 18.33 -2.21 -36.50
C GLN A 30 16.88 -2.00 -36.97
N PRO A 31 16.05 -3.05 -37.00
CA PRO A 31 14.62 -2.86 -37.21
C PRO A 31 14.12 -2.01 -36.04
N PRO A 32 13.32 -0.97 -36.29
CA PRO A 32 12.83 -0.10 -35.23
C PRO A 32 12.11 -0.97 -34.21
N HIS A 33 12.43 -0.74 -32.93
CA HIS A 33 11.61 -1.16 -31.81
C HIS A 33 10.15 -0.96 -32.21
N LYS A 34 9.42 -2.05 -32.45
CA LYS A 34 7.97 -1.99 -32.53
C LYS A 34 7.54 -1.50 -31.16
N GLN A 35 7.29 -0.20 -31.05
CA GLN A 35 6.39 0.37 -30.07
C GLN A 35 5.15 -0.52 -30.11
N LEU A 36 4.99 -1.36 -29.09
CA LEU A 36 3.68 -1.87 -28.77
C LEU A 36 2.87 -0.63 -28.43
N HIS A 37 2.05 -0.23 -29.39
CA HIS A 37 1.12 0.86 -29.26
C HIS A 37 0.43 0.76 -27.90
N PRO A 38 0.45 1.80 -27.07
CA PRO A 38 -0.57 1.87 -26.06
C PRO A 38 -1.86 2.01 -26.87
N THR A 39 -2.78 1.06 -26.74
CA THR A 39 -4.20 1.41 -26.72
C THR A 39 -4.39 2.28 -25.48
N SER A 40 -3.82 3.49 -25.54
CA SER A 40 -4.18 4.64 -24.74
C SER A 40 -5.65 4.77 -24.97
N ILE A 41 -6.43 4.41 -23.96
CA ILE A 41 -7.78 4.90 -23.85
C ILE A 41 -7.69 6.40 -24.10
N SER A 42 -8.36 6.87 -25.17
CA SER A 42 -8.53 8.28 -25.45
C SER A 42 -8.80 9.00 -24.15
N SER A 43 -8.10 10.10 -23.90
CA SER A 43 -8.23 10.96 -22.71
C SER A 43 -9.66 11.46 -22.43
N ASN A 44 -10.62 11.09 -23.29
CA ASN A 44 -12.03 11.39 -23.25
C ASN A 44 -12.93 10.27 -22.71
N ILE A 45 -12.42 9.15 -22.17
CA ILE A 45 -13.30 8.23 -21.41
C ILE A 45 -13.56 8.83 -20.03
N HIS A 46 -14.72 9.48 -19.93
CA HIS A 46 -15.33 9.89 -18.68
C HIS A 46 -15.56 8.67 -17.78
N LEU A 47 -14.64 8.42 -16.86
CA LEU A 47 -14.86 7.47 -15.78
C LEU A 47 -15.71 8.14 -14.71
N THR A 48 -17.01 7.86 -14.75
CA THR A 48 -17.91 8.09 -13.62
C THR A 48 -17.53 7.12 -12.50
N PRO A 49 -17.27 7.58 -11.27
CA PRO A 49 -16.98 6.72 -10.13
C PRO A 49 -17.95 5.54 -10.05
N PHE A 50 -17.41 4.34 -9.81
CA PHE A 50 -18.16 3.09 -9.65
C PHE A 50 -18.85 2.54 -10.90
N LYS A 51 -18.60 3.08 -12.10
CA LYS A 51 -19.10 2.46 -13.34
C LYS A 51 -18.20 1.28 -13.73
N GLU A 52 -18.81 0.17 -14.17
CA GLU A 52 -18.08 -0.95 -14.75
C GLU A 52 -17.25 -0.52 -15.95
N LEU A 53 -16.01 -1.01 -15.99
CA LEU A 53 -15.14 -0.84 -17.16
C LEU A 53 -15.60 -1.78 -18.28
N PRO A 54 -15.20 -1.52 -19.55
CA PRO A 54 -15.53 -2.41 -20.66
C PRO A 54 -14.95 -3.83 -20.43
N PRO A 55 -15.59 -4.90 -20.93
CA PRO A 55 -15.09 -6.28 -20.80
C PRO A 55 -13.68 -6.52 -21.34
N THR A 56 -13.24 -5.69 -22.29
CA THR A 56 -11.87 -5.70 -22.84
C THR A 56 -10.82 -5.18 -21.86
N TYR A 57 -11.24 -4.57 -20.76
CA TYR A 57 -10.39 -4.09 -19.70
C TYR A 57 -10.02 -5.25 -18.78
N GLU A 58 -8.72 -5.50 -18.63
CA GLU A 58 -8.21 -6.63 -17.86
C GLU A 58 -7.57 -6.14 -16.55
N PRO A 59 -8.26 -6.23 -15.39
CA PRO A 59 -7.75 -5.74 -14.11
C PRO A 59 -6.47 -6.42 -13.62
N SER A 60 -6.04 -7.54 -14.19
CA SER A 60 -4.76 -8.18 -13.87
C SER A 60 -3.54 -7.48 -14.48
N THR A 61 -3.74 -6.65 -15.50
CA THR A 61 -2.67 -5.90 -16.19
C THR A 61 -2.91 -4.40 -16.13
N TRP A 62 -4.16 -3.97 -16.21
CA TRP A 62 -4.56 -2.57 -16.17
C TRP A 62 -5.09 -2.15 -14.80
N TRP A 63 -4.95 -0.86 -14.49
CA TRP A 63 -5.29 -0.23 -13.22
C TRP A 63 -6.74 0.21 -13.18
N LEU A 64 -7.58 -0.26 -12.26
CA LEU A 64 -9.05 -0.13 -12.29
C LEU A 64 -9.66 1.30 -12.42
N ASP A 65 -8.87 2.35 -12.41
CA ASP A 65 -9.24 3.72 -12.80
C ASP A 65 -8.88 4.07 -14.26
N GLY A 66 -8.52 3.09 -15.10
CA GLY A 66 -8.13 3.27 -16.49
C GLY A 66 -6.70 3.77 -16.73
N HIS A 67 -5.95 4.17 -15.69
CA HIS A 67 -4.70 4.92 -15.85
C HIS A 67 -3.55 4.29 -15.06
N CYS A 68 -2.39 4.12 -15.69
CA CYS A 68 -1.20 3.72 -14.96
C CYS A 68 -0.74 4.88 -14.05
N PRO A 69 -0.61 4.68 -12.72
CA PRO A 69 -0.03 5.67 -11.84
C PRO A 69 1.38 6.04 -12.31
N ALA A 70 1.71 7.34 -12.25
CA ALA A 70 3.04 7.85 -12.57
C ALA A 70 4.03 7.54 -11.42
N HIS A 71 4.21 6.25 -11.15
CA HIS A 71 5.15 5.71 -10.18
C HIS A 71 6.13 4.82 -10.94
N PRO A 72 7.46 5.01 -10.81
CA PRO A 72 8.44 4.15 -11.46
C PRO A 72 8.12 2.66 -11.29
N HIS A 73 8.14 1.92 -12.40
CA HIS A 73 7.83 0.49 -12.52
C HIS A 73 6.36 0.07 -12.34
N PHE A 74 5.41 0.99 -12.14
CA PHE A 74 3.98 0.63 -12.01
C PHE A 74 3.30 0.28 -13.34
N ASP A 75 3.99 0.53 -14.45
CA ASP A 75 3.67 0.09 -15.80
C ASP A 75 4.06 -1.38 -16.06
N ASN A 76 4.91 -1.97 -15.21
CA ASN A 76 5.37 -3.36 -15.34
C ASN A 76 4.51 -4.32 -14.49
N ALA A 77 3.39 -4.77 -15.07
CA ALA A 77 2.47 -5.70 -14.42
C ALA A 77 3.13 -7.03 -14.02
N ASP A 78 4.07 -7.55 -14.81
CA ASP A 78 4.76 -8.81 -14.53
C ASP A 78 5.63 -8.72 -13.27
N ARG A 79 6.36 -7.62 -13.12
CA ARG A 79 7.18 -7.34 -11.93
C ARG A 79 6.31 -7.25 -10.69
N ILE A 80 5.20 -6.52 -10.75
CA ILE A 80 4.25 -6.39 -9.64
C ILE A 80 3.67 -7.75 -9.27
N ARG A 81 3.22 -8.53 -10.27
CA ARG A 81 2.64 -9.86 -10.05
C ARG A 81 3.65 -10.82 -9.43
N LEU A 82 4.91 -10.79 -9.87
CA LEU A 82 5.99 -11.57 -9.27
C LEU A 82 6.14 -11.23 -7.78
N ARG A 83 6.30 -9.95 -7.44
CA ARG A 83 6.45 -9.51 -6.04
C ARG A 83 5.24 -9.82 -5.18
N THR A 84 4.05 -9.66 -5.73
CA THR A 84 2.80 -10.03 -5.05
C THR A 84 2.79 -11.52 -4.69
N LYS A 85 3.17 -12.39 -5.63
CA LYS A 85 3.24 -13.84 -5.38
C LYS A 85 4.30 -14.20 -4.34
N GLU A 86 5.47 -13.57 -4.38
CA GLU A 86 6.53 -13.77 -3.40
C GLU A 86 6.09 -13.39 -1.98
N VAL A 87 5.28 -12.34 -1.83
CA VAL A 87 4.74 -11.90 -0.53
C VAL A 87 3.58 -12.77 -0.06
N LYS A 88 2.60 -13.07 -0.92
CA LYS A 88 1.38 -13.79 -0.53
C LYS A 88 1.58 -15.28 -0.33
N ARG A 89 2.48 -15.92 -1.08
CA ARG A 89 2.65 -17.38 -1.02
C ARG A 89 3.06 -17.86 0.38
N PRO A 90 4.11 -17.31 1.04
CA PRO A 90 4.46 -17.72 2.40
C PRO A 90 3.34 -17.42 3.41
N LEU A 91 2.67 -16.28 3.28
CA LEU A 91 1.53 -15.93 4.14
C LEU A 91 0.43 -16.99 4.05
N LEU A 92 -0.04 -17.32 2.83
CA LEU A 92 -1.08 -18.32 2.62
C LEU A 92 -0.65 -19.71 3.09
N GLN A 93 0.61 -20.08 2.91
CA GLN A 93 1.16 -21.34 3.43
C GLN A 93 1.01 -21.43 4.96
N TYR A 94 1.38 -20.38 5.70
CA TYR A 94 1.24 -20.36 7.15
C TYR A 94 -0.23 -20.23 7.61
N ILE A 95 -1.11 -19.63 6.81
CA ILE A 95 -2.55 -19.66 7.11
C ILE A 95 -3.09 -21.09 7.03
N LEU A 96 -2.73 -21.83 5.98
CA LEU A 96 -3.12 -23.24 5.83
C LEU A 96 -2.57 -24.10 6.98
N GLU A 97 -1.35 -23.85 7.41
CA GLU A 97 -0.78 -24.49 8.61
C GLU A 97 -1.64 -24.22 9.86
N GLY A 98 -2.05 -22.96 10.08
CA GLY A 98 -2.95 -22.58 11.18
C GLY A 98 -4.33 -23.25 11.09
N CYS A 99 -4.93 -23.31 9.89
CA CYS A 99 -6.19 -24.01 9.66
C CYS A 99 -6.09 -25.50 9.99
N ARG A 100 -5.00 -26.17 9.60
CA ARG A 100 -4.75 -27.58 9.96
C ARG A 100 -4.70 -27.76 11.48
N ILE A 101 -3.98 -26.91 12.20
CA ILE A 101 -3.89 -26.99 13.67
C ILE A 101 -5.27 -26.82 14.32
N LEU A 102 -6.09 -25.88 13.82
CA LEU A 102 -7.46 -25.69 14.32
C LEU A 102 -8.35 -26.91 14.05
N LEU A 103 -8.22 -27.53 12.88
CA LEU A 103 -8.94 -28.78 12.57
C LEU A 103 -8.53 -29.93 13.51
N GLU A 104 -7.24 -30.05 13.81
CA GLU A 104 -6.71 -31.04 14.77
C GLU A 104 -7.26 -30.80 16.17
N ARG A 105 -7.29 -29.55 16.63
CA ARG A 105 -7.89 -29.17 17.93
C ARG A 105 -9.38 -29.48 18.00
N ALA A 106 -10.09 -29.41 16.87
CA ALA A 106 -11.51 -29.72 16.78
C ALA A 106 -11.84 -31.20 16.52
N ASP A 107 -10.82 -32.07 16.39
CA ASP A 107 -10.95 -33.48 15.94
C ASP A 107 -11.79 -33.62 14.65
N ASN A 108 -11.69 -32.65 13.74
CA ASN A 108 -12.48 -32.63 12.51
C ASN A 108 -11.83 -33.49 11.41
N LYS A 109 -12.02 -34.81 11.52
CA LYS A 109 -11.43 -35.80 10.61
C LYS A 109 -11.91 -35.69 9.16
N SER A 110 -13.15 -35.22 8.94
CA SER A 110 -13.72 -35.12 7.59
C SER A 110 -12.99 -34.09 6.74
N LEU A 111 -12.61 -32.95 7.32
CA LEU A 111 -11.87 -31.90 6.63
C LEU A 111 -10.34 -32.10 6.67
N LEU A 112 -9.81 -32.81 7.67
CA LEU A 112 -8.38 -33.14 7.75
C LEU A 112 -7.90 -34.07 6.63
N LEU A 113 -8.67 -35.11 6.34
CA LEU A 113 -8.29 -36.13 5.35
C LEU A 113 -8.06 -35.54 3.93
N PRO A 114 -8.95 -34.68 3.39
CA PRO A 114 -8.78 -34.07 2.07
C PRO A 114 -7.93 -32.77 2.07
N PHE A 115 -7.44 -32.31 3.23
CA PHE A 115 -6.90 -30.95 3.40
C PHE A 115 -5.87 -30.54 2.32
N TYR A 116 -4.84 -31.36 2.12
CA TYR A 116 -3.78 -31.09 1.13
C TYR A 116 -4.19 -31.38 -0.32
N GLN A 117 -5.26 -32.16 -0.54
CA GLN A 117 -5.73 -32.50 -1.89
C GLN A 117 -6.48 -31.32 -2.53
N HIS A 118 -7.05 -30.44 -1.72
CA HIS A 118 -7.88 -29.32 -2.16
C HIS A 118 -7.34 -27.97 -1.67
N GLU A 119 -6.02 -27.76 -1.71
CA GLU A 119 -5.38 -26.53 -1.22
C GLU A 119 -5.99 -25.25 -1.82
N ILE A 120 -6.34 -25.25 -3.11
CA ILE A 120 -6.94 -24.08 -3.78
C ILE A 120 -8.31 -23.73 -3.18
N LEU A 121 -9.13 -24.72 -2.79
CA LEU A 121 -10.41 -24.47 -2.12
C LEU A 121 -10.22 -23.80 -0.77
N TRP A 122 -9.25 -24.29 0.01
CA TRP A 122 -8.90 -23.67 1.29
C TRP A 122 -8.42 -22.23 1.09
N ARG A 123 -7.47 -22.01 0.16
CA ARG A 123 -6.98 -20.67 -0.17
C ARG A 123 -8.12 -19.74 -0.61
N ALA A 124 -9.02 -20.23 -1.46
CA ALA A 124 -10.20 -19.49 -1.90
C ALA A 124 -11.10 -19.10 -0.71
N ALA A 125 -11.46 -20.08 0.13
CA ALA A 125 -12.36 -19.87 1.25
C ALA A 125 -11.77 -18.87 2.25
N ILE A 126 -10.51 -19.06 2.66
CA ILE A 126 -9.80 -18.12 3.55
C ILE A 126 -9.77 -16.72 2.93
N SER A 127 -9.43 -16.60 1.65
CA SER A 127 -9.15 -15.31 1.02
C SER A 127 -10.38 -14.39 0.93
N VAL A 128 -11.59 -14.96 0.93
CA VAL A 128 -12.86 -14.21 0.93
C VAL A 128 -13.49 -14.05 2.31
N HIS A 129 -12.85 -14.55 3.37
CA HIS A 129 -13.19 -14.15 4.73
C HIS A 129 -12.62 -12.75 5.02
N LYS A 130 -13.45 -11.93 5.65
CA LYS A 130 -13.08 -10.55 6.01
C LYS A 130 -12.14 -10.58 7.21
N PHE A 131 -11.00 -9.92 7.10
CA PHE A 131 -10.07 -9.72 8.20
C PHE A 131 -9.97 -8.22 8.49
N GLY A 132 -10.66 -7.78 9.55
CA GLY A 132 -10.87 -6.37 9.84
C GLY A 132 -11.64 -5.67 8.73
N VAL A 133 -10.91 -5.03 7.81
CA VAL A 133 -11.42 -4.16 6.74
C VAL A 133 -10.81 -4.52 5.37
N VAL A 134 -10.30 -5.74 5.23
CA VAL A 134 -9.75 -6.26 3.97
C VAL A 134 -10.18 -7.71 3.73
N TYR A 135 -10.09 -8.11 2.46
CA TYR A 135 -10.17 -9.49 2.00
C TYR A 135 -8.86 -9.82 1.29
N LEU A 136 -8.22 -10.94 1.62
CA LEU A 136 -6.96 -11.34 0.97
C LEU A 136 -7.15 -11.67 -0.52
N ALA A 137 -8.39 -11.92 -0.97
CA ALA A 137 -8.69 -12.22 -2.36
C ALA A 137 -8.48 -11.00 -3.26
N THR A 138 -7.98 -11.25 -4.47
CA THR A 138 -7.95 -10.29 -5.58
C THR A 138 -8.92 -10.72 -6.68
N ARG A 139 -9.28 -9.78 -7.56
CA ARG A 139 -10.11 -10.08 -8.75
C ARG A 139 -9.47 -11.15 -9.64
N THR A 140 -8.16 -11.07 -9.85
CA THR A 140 -7.39 -12.01 -10.67
C THR A 140 -7.41 -13.41 -10.08
N GLU A 141 -7.09 -13.57 -8.78
CA GLU A 141 -7.16 -14.88 -8.13
C GLU A 141 -8.59 -15.45 -8.14
N CYS A 142 -9.60 -14.61 -7.91
CA CYS A 142 -10.99 -15.04 -7.99
C CYS A 142 -11.37 -15.58 -9.38
N ARG A 143 -10.91 -14.91 -10.44
CA ARG A 143 -11.24 -15.27 -11.82
C ARG A 143 -10.45 -16.48 -12.32
N GLU A 144 -9.15 -16.52 -12.06
CA GLU A 144 -8.23 -17.48 -12.68
C GLU A 144 -8.07 -18.77 -11.85
N GLU A 145 -8.15 -18.67 -10.52
CA GLU A 145 -7.84 -19.80 -9.62
C GLU A 145 -9.07 -20.25 -8.81
N PHE A 146 -9.76 -19.31 -8.16
CA PHE A 146 -10.75 -19.68 -7.14
C PHE A 146 -12.10 -20.07 -7.71
N LEU A 147 -12.69 -19.27 -8.61
CA LEU A 147 -14.03 -19.56 -9.14
C LEU A 147 -14.10 -20.93 -9.82
N PRO A 148 -13.17 -21.34 -10.72
CA PRO A 148 -13.21 -22.66 -11.34
C PRO A 148 -13.08 -23.80 -10.31
N ALA A 149 -12.23 -23.63 -9.30
CA ALA A 149 -12.02 -24.63 -8.26
C ALA A 149 -13.28 -24.85 -7.41
N VAL A 150 -13.93 -23.75 -7.00
CA VAL A 150 -15.12 -23.78 -6.16
C VAL A 150 -16.34 -24.30 -6.92
N GLU A 151 -16.55 -23.89 -8.17
CA GLU A 151 -17.63 -24.44 -9.01
C GLU A 151 -17.50 -25.95 -9.24
N SER A 152 -16.27 -26.48 -9.23
CA SER A 152 -16.01 -27.91 -9.37
C SER A 152 -16.24 -28.69 -8.06
N ASN A 153 -16.26 -28.04 -6.89
CA ASN A 153 -16.37 -28.70 -5.58
C ASN A 153 -17.20 -27.84 -4.58
N PRO A 154 -18.47 -27.52 -4.87
CA PRO A 154 -19.26 -26.59 -4.09
C PRO A 154 -19.53 -27.09 -2.66
N ASP A 155 -19.90 -28.36 -2.49
CA ASP A 155 -20.26 -28.92 -1.17
C ASP A 155 -19.06 -28.89 -0.20
N LEU A 156 -17.87 -29.30 -0.68
CA LEU A 156 -16.65 -29.25 0.13
C LEU A 156 -16.26 -27.79 0.46
N PHE A 157 -16.46 -26.86 -0.47
CA PHE A 157 -16.22 -25.44 -0.20
C PHE A 157 -17.14 -24.91 0.91
N ASP A 158 -18.42 -25.26 0.89
CA ASP A 158 -19.37 -24.86 1.92
C ASP A 158 -19.03 -25.46 3.29
N GLU A 159 -18.56 -26.71 3.34
CA GLU A 159 -18.04 -27.31 4.58
C GLU A 159 -16.81 -26.57 5.12
N ILE A 160 -15.86 -26.22 4.25
CA ILE A 160 -14.67 -25.44 4.62
C ILE A 160 -15.10 -24.06 5.15
N VAL A 161 -16.01 -23.39 4.47
CA VAL A 161 -16.55 -22.08 4.86
C VAL A 161 -17.22 -22.15 6.23
N ALA A 162 -18.04 -23.17 6.48
CA ALA A 162 -18.70 -23.36 7.77
C ALA A 162 -17.67 -23.53 8.90
N PHE A 163 -16.60 -24.30 8.67
CA PHE A 163 -15.51 -24.45 9.62
C PHE A 163 -14.76 -23.12 9.87
N LEU A 164 -14.45 -22.37 8.82
CA LEU A 164 -13.73 -21.10 8.92
C LEU A 164 -14.53 -19.99 9.60
N ALA A 165 -15.86 -20.00 9.44
CA ALA A 165 -16.77 -19.08 10.12
C ALA A 165 -16.98 -19.43 11.59
N HIS A 166 -16.91 -20.72 11.95
CA HIS A 166 -17.04 -21.16 13.33
C HIS A 166 -15.94 -20.55 14.20
N ASP A 167 -16.34 -19.87 15.29
CA ASP A 167 -15.44 -19.21 16.24
C ASP A 167 -14.37 -18.30 15.57
N ASN A 168 -14.71 -17.71 14.42
CA ASN A 168 -13.79 -16.91 13.60
C ASN A 168 -12.46 -17.62 13.28
N ASN A 169 -12.49 -18.92 12.99
CA ASN A 169 -11.31 -19.72 12.64
C ASN A 169 -10.47 -19.12 11.49
N ALA A 170 -11.09 -18.44 10.52
CA ALA A 170 -10.35 -17.70 9.49
C ALA A 170 -9.46 -16.59 10.10
N ILE A 171 -10.00 -15.79 11.02
CA ILE A 171 -9.25 -14.71 11.68
C ILE A 171 -8.13 -15.29 12.54
N ARG A 172 -8.42 -16.35 13.30
CA ARG A 172 -7.45 -17.06 14.15
C ARG A 172 -6.27 -17.59 13.33
N ALA A 173 -6.56 -18.22 12.19
CA ALA A 173 -5.52 -18.74 11.28
C ALA A 173 -4.69 -17.63 10.63
N ILE A 174 -5.30 -16.49 10.30
CA ILE A 174 -4.57 -15.31 9.79
C ILE A 174 -3.72 -14.66 10.89
N ASN A 175 -4.22 -14.58 12.12
CA ASN A 175 -3.43 -14.08 13.26
C ASN A 175 -2.18 -14.94 13.48
N TYR A 176 -2.35 -16.26 13.51
CA TYR A 176 -1.27 -17.23 13.56
C TYR A 176 -0.26 -17.02 12.44
N SER A 177 -0.73 -16.89 11.20
CA SER A 177 0.14 -16.88 10.03
C SER A 177 1.04 -15.67 9.96
N VAL A 178 0.55 -14.48 10.28
CA VAL A 178 1.37 -13.25 10.27
C VAL A 178 2.44 -13.35 11.34
N HIS A 179 2.09 -13.79 12.55
CA HIS A 179 3.05 -14.00 13.63
C HIS A 179 4.10 -15.05 13.25
N ARG A 180 3.66 -16.19 12.71
CA ARG A 180 4.52 -17.29 12.28
C ARG A 180 5.44 -16.89 11.15
N LEU A 181 4.95 -16.11 10.19
CA LEU A 181 5.71 -15.63 9.03
C LEU A 181 6.84 -14.68 9.46
N VAL A 182 6.57 -13.78 10.40
CA VAL A 182 7.57 -12.84 10.91
C VAL A 182 8.62 -13.55 11.75
N ASN A 183 8.23 -14.54 12.56
CA ASN A 183 9.14 -15.35 13.36
C ASN A 183 9.78 -16.53 12.60
N SER A 184 9.62 -16.59 11.28
CA SER A 184 10.30 -17.58 10.44
C SER A 184 11.57 -16.98 9.81
N ASN A 185 12.29 -17.80 9.05
CA ASN A 185 13.44 -17.34 8.26
C ASN A 185 13.04 -16.75 6.89
N THR A 186 11.74 -16.45 6.68
CA THR A 186 11.27 -15.85 5.41
C THR A 186 11.67 -14.38 5.29
N PHE A 187 11.72 -13.65 6.41
CA PHE A 187 12.10 -12.25 6.44
C PHE A 187 13.42 -12.03 7.18
N THR A 188 14.20 -11.06 6.68
CA THR A 188 15.12 -10.30 7.52
C THR A 188 14.30 -9.33 8.35
N VAL A 189 14.49 -9.36 9.67
CA VAL A 189 13.66 -8.59 10.62
C VAL A 189 14.51 -7.63 11.44
N ASP A 190 14.21 -6.34 11.33
CA ASP A 190 14.78 -5.28 12.17
C ASP A 190 13.84 -4.97 13.35
N TYR A 191 14.33 -5.05 14.58
CA TYR A 191 13.54 -4.72 15.77
C TYR A 191 13.61 -3.22 16.08
N GLN A 192 12.49 -2.50 15.90
CA GLN A 192 12.40 -1.04 15.94
C GLN A 192 11.20 -0.57 16.78
N THR A 193 11.37 -0.52 18.10
CA THR A 193 10.28 -0.27 19.06
C THR A 193 9.71 1.16 19.08
N LYS A 194 10.47 2.18 18.65
CA LYS A 194 10.09 3.60 18.79
C LYS A 194 9.23 4.16 17.65
N LEU A 195 9.40 3.64 16.43
CA LEU A 195 8.81 4.23 15.22
C LEU A 195 7.78 3.34 14.54
N VAL A 196 7.90 2.01 14.68
CA VAL A 196 6.87 1.10 14.18
C VAL A 196 5.66 1.19 15.14
N PRO A 197 4.43 1.43 14.62
CA PRO A 197 3.22 1.37 15.43
C PRO A 197 3.01 -0.03 16.04
N PRO A 198 2.23 -0.16 17.13
CA PRO A 198 1.80 -1.47 17.61
C PRO A 198 1.12 -2.27 16.49
N THR A 199 1.40 -3.56 16.43
CA THR A 199 0.81 -4.55 15.50
C THR A 199 0.98 -4.25 14.00
N ALA A 200 1.90 -3.34 13.67
CA ALA A 200 2.22 -2.97 12.30
C ALA A 200 3.59 -3.53 11.86
N ILE A 201 3.73 -3.71 10.56
CA ILE A 201 4.95 -4.13 9.87
C ILE A 201 5.37 -3.00 8.94
N SER A 202 6.57 -2.46 9.14
CA SER A 202 7.12 -1.45 8.23
C SER A 202 8.06 -2.09 7.22
N SER A 203 7.71 -2.03 5.94
CA SER A 203 8.46 -2.67 4.85
C SER A 203 9.65 -1.86 4.38
N ILE A 204 10.83 -2.49 4.29
CA ILE A 204 12.09 -1.85 3.88
C ILE A 204 12.42 -2.20 2.43
N GLY A 205 12.28 -3.48 2.07
CA GLY A 205 12.67 -4.00 0.77
C GLY A 205 12.25 -5.46 0.59
N PRO A 206 12.77 -6.18 -0.41
CA PRO A 206 12.36 -7.54 -0.71
C PRO A 206 12.80 -8.44 0.43
N GLY A 207 11.84 -9.06 1.11
CA GLY A 207 12.13 -9.93 2.24
C GLY A 207 12.69 -9.21 3.47
N HIS A 208 12.60 -7.88 3.59
CA HIS A 208 13.16 -7.11 4.71
C HIS A 208 12.12 -6.19 5.32
N ILE A 209 11.84 -6.38 6.61
CA ILE A 209 10.84 -5.64 7.38
C ILE A 209 11.41 -5.12 8.70
N ALA A 210 10.73 -4.15 9.27
CA ALA A 210 10.91 -3.73 10.65
C ALA A 210 9.61 -3.86 11.45
N ILE A 211 9.72 -4.36 12.69
CA ILE A 211 8.60 -4.58 13.60
C ILE A 211 8.92 -4.08 15.00
N ARG A 212 7.94 -4.12 15.89
CA ARG A 212 8.20 -4.07 17.34
C ARG A 212 8.36 -5.49 17.85
N GLU A 213 9.52 -5.79 18.43
CA GLU A 213 9.85 -7.12 18.97
C GLU A 213 8.73 -7.68 19.87
N LYS A 214 8.30 -6.88 20.85
CA LYS A 214 7.25 -7.26 21.82
C LYS A 214 5.90 -7.66 21.22
N ASP A 215 5.58 -7.26 19.99
CA ASP A 215 4.31 -7.61 19.36
C ASP A 215 4.38 -9.03 18.76
N PHE A 216 5.58 -9.60 18.64
CA PHE A 216 5.88 -10.92 18.07
C PHE A 216 6.61 -11.85 19.06
N GLU A 217 6.58 -11.53 20.36
CA GLU A 217 7.08 -12.39 21.43
C GLU A 217 6.12 -13.57 21.68
N GLY A 218 6.67 -14.75 22.03
CA GLY A 218 5.90 -15.94 22.39
C GLY A 218 5.69 -16.93 21.24
N GLU A 219 4.86 -17.94 21.49
CA GLU A 219 4.59 -18.99 20.52
C GLU A 219 3.48 -18.59 19.56
N SER A 220 3.68 -18.84 18.26
CA SER A 220 2.68 -18.47 17.24
C SER A 220 1.33 -19.16 17.49
N THR A 221 1.34 -20.36 18.09
CA THR A 221 0.12 -21.12 18.41
C THR A 221 -0.82 -20.42 19.38
N ASP A 222 -0.34 -19.45 20.16
CA ASP A 222 -1.16 -18.69 21.10
C ASP A 222 -2.07 -17.70 20.36
N LEU A 223 -1.68 -17.29 19.15
CA LEU A 223 -2.48 -16.42 18.27
C LEU A 223 -3.71 -17.15 17.73
N LEU A 224 -3.70 -18.49 17.74
CA LEU A 224 -4.88 -19.30 17.41
C LEU A 224 -5.99 -19.18 18.46
N ASP A 225 -5.78 -18.56 19.61
CA ASP A 225 -6.86 -18.33 20.59
C ASP A 225 -7.47 -16.93 20.46
N ASN A 226 -6.97 -16.11 19.53
CA ASN A 226 -7.45 -14.75 19.29
C ASN A 226 -8.42 -14.70 18.10
N SER A 227 -9.71 -14.51 18.38
CA SER A 227 -10.79 -14.43 17.39
C SER A 227 -10.99 -13.05 16.76
N SER A 228 -10.23 -12.04 17.17
CA SER A 228 -10.26 -10.68 16.63
C SER A 228 -9.05 -10.39 15.75
N ALA A 229 -9.22 -9.58 14.70
CA ALA A 229 -8.11 -9.21 13.83
C ALA A 229 -7.09 -8.33 14.57
N ILE A 230 -5.82 -8.77 14.63
CA ILE A 230 -4.74 -8.08 15.37
C ILE A 230 -3.89 -7.21 14.43
N TRP A 231 -3.63 -7.71 13.23
CA TRP A 231 -2.66 -7.16 12.29
C TRP A 231 -3.29 -6.20 11.28
N ASP A 232 -2.52 -5.26 10.76
CA ASP A 232 -2.92 -4.51 9.57
C ASP A 232 -2.40 -5.19 8.30
N LEU A 233 -3.26 -5.96 7.64
CA LEU A 233 -2.86 -6.66 6.41
C LEU A 233 -2.52 -5.71 5.26
N HIS A 234 -2.87 -4.42 5.34
CA HIS A 234 -2.40 -3.40 4.40
C HIS A 234 -0.87 -3.32 4.33
N ASP A 235 -0.16 -3.72 5.39
CA ASP A 235 1.30 -3.76 5.42
C ASP A 235 1.90 -4.70 4.37
N PHE A 236 1.14 -5.69 3.88
CA PHE A 236 1.59 -6.52 2.76
C PHE A 236 1.54 -5.79 1.40
N ALA A 237 0.71 -4.75 1.26
CA ALA A 237 0.77 -3.85 0.11
C ALA A 237 2.02 -2.97 0.17
N HIS A 238 2.37 -2.46 1.36
CA HIS A 238 3.67 -1.81 1.61
C HIS A 238 4.84 -2.74 1.28
N GLN A 239 4.77 -4.00 1.70
CA GLN A 239 5.82 -4.98 1.42
C GLN A 239 5.98 -5.25 -0.07
N THR A 240 4.86 -5.31 -0.79
CA THR A 240 4.87 -5.50 -2.24
C THR A 240 5.47 -4.27 -2.94
N ALA A 241 5.06 -3.05 -2.57
CA ALA A 241 5.60 -1.81 -3.12
C ALA A 241 7.11 -1.70 -2.86
N ALA A 242 7.56 -1.88 -1.61
CA ALA A 242 8.96 -1.88 -1.24
C ALA A 242 9.77 -2.94 -2.02
N SER A 243 9.19 -4.12 -2.27
CA SER A 243 9.83 -5.17 -3.06
C SER A 243 9.94 -4.85 -4.57
N VAL A 244 9.11 -3.94 -5.08
CA VAL A 244 9.21 -3.44 -6.46
C VAL A 244 10.42 -2.52 -6.60
N CYS A 245 10.59 -1.52 -5.73
CA CYS A 245 11.73 -0.62 -5.74
C CYS A 245 12.04 -0.11 -4.32
N PRO A 246 12.96 -0.75 -3.59
CA PRO A 246 13.22 -0.44 -2.17
C PRO A 246 13.66 1.00 -1.94
N GLU A 247 14.45 1.57 -2.85
CA GLU A 247 15.00 2.92 -2.73
C GLU A 247 13.90 3.98 -2.78
N LEU A 248 12.84 3.72 -3.56
CA LEU A 248 11.72 4.63 -3.76
C LEU A 248 10.61 4.40 -2.73
N TYR A 249 10.26 3.13 -2.52
CA TYR A 249 9.03 2.72 -1.82
C TYR A 249 9.29 2.00 -0.49
N GLY A 250 10.55 1.79 -0.13
CA GLY A 250 10.93 1.29 1.19
C GLY A 250 10.75 2.33 2.29
N SER A 251 10.39 1.86 3.48
CA SER A 251 10.29 2.69 4.68
C SER A 251 11.66 3.24 5.05
N LYS A 252 11.71 4.56 5.23
CA LYS A 252 12.90 5.32 5.63
C LYS A 252 12.87 5.69 7.13
N TYR A 253 11.97 5.06 7.89
CA TYR A 253 11.68 5.49 9.26
C TYR A 253 12.92 5.39 10.15
N PHE A 254 13.62 4.27 10.10
CA PHE A 254 14.73 3.95 11.00
C PHE A 254 16.07 4.50 10.50
N THR A 255 16.20 4.74 9.19
CA THR A 255 17.41 5.31 8.59
C THR A 255 17.43 6.84 8.64
N HIS A 256 16.26 7.49 8.55
CA HIS A 256 16.17 8.96 8.46
C HIS A 256 15.12 9.58 9.39
N LEU A 257 13.87 9.08 9.47
CA LEU A 257 12.84 9.70 10.34
C LEU A 257 13.26 9.76 11.80
N ILE A 258 13.95 8.73 12.30
CA ILE A 258 14.44 8.67 13.69
C ILE A 258 15.41 9.81 14.05
N LYS A 259 16.08 10.39 13.04
CA LYS A 259 17.03 11.48 13.19
C LYS A 259 16.36 12.85 13.14
N LEU A 260 15.07 12.92 12.78
CA LEU A 260 14.31 14.16 12.77
C LEU A 260 13.88 14.57 14.19
N PRO A 261 13.77 15.89 14.47
CA PRO A 261 13.24 16.38 15.74
C PRO A 261 11.87 15.78 16.10
N PRO A 262 11.56 15.53 17.40
CA PRO A 262 10.31 14.91 17.82
C PRO A 262 9.05 15.60 17.27
N ARG A 263 9.07 16.94 17.17
CA ARG A 263 7.97 17.74 16.59
C ARG A 263 7.63 17.38 15.14
N LEU A 264 8.61 16.94 14.35
CA LEU A 264 8.43 16.51 12.97
C LEU A 264 7.97 15.06 12.90
N THR A 265 8.54 14.18 13.74
CA THR A 265 8.06 12.78 13.82
C THR A 265 6.59 12.70 14.27
N ALA A 266 6.12 13.64 15.09
CA ALA A 266 4.73 13.75 15.51
C ALA A 266 3.77 14.03 14.35
N LEU A 267 4.24 14.63 13.24
CA LEU A 267 3.43 14.82 12.04
C LEU A 267 3.05 13.49 11.39
N ILE A 268 3.91 12.47 11.48
CA ILE A 268 3.67 11.14 10.92
C ILE A 268 2.87 10.32 11.93
N ARG A 269 3.33 10.27 13.19
CA ARG A 269 2.72 9.48 14.26
C ARG A 269 1.30 9.92 14.64
N SER A 270 0.91 11.14 14.28
CA SER A 270 -0.47 11.66 14.40
C SER A 270 -1.10 11.47 15.79
N PRO A 271 -0.42 11.90 16.88
CA PRO A 271 -0.92 11.71 18.22
C PRO A 271 -2.23 12.48 18.43
N LYS A 272 -3.15 11.89 19.20
CA LYS A 272 -4.47 12.50 19.53
C LYS A 272 -5.31 12.87 18.29
N MET A 273 -5.07 12.26 17.13
CA MET A 273 -5.78 12.62 15.90
C MET A 273 -7.30 12.47 15.99
N LYS A 274 -7.83 11.61 16.87
CA LYS A 274 -9.29 11.40 17.05
C LYS A 274 -9.93 12.31 18.11
N THR A 275 -9.23 13.34 18.57
CA THR A 275 -9.71 14.25 19.62
C THR A 275 -10.19 15.58 19.04
N ALA A 276 -10.94 16.36 19.82
CA ALA A 276 -11.45 17.66 19.36
C ALA A 276 -10.35 18.73 19.18
N ASP A 277 -9.16 18.52 19.77
CA ASP A 277 -7.99 19.38 19.59
C ASP A 277 -6.75 18.54 19.24
N PRO A 278 -6.70 18.01 18.01
CA PRO A 278 -5.58 17.20 17.57
C PRO A 278 -4.32 18.07 17.44
N THR A 279 -3.17 17.52 17.82
CA THR A 279 -1.91 18.26 17.79
C THR A 279 -0.78 17.32 17.35
N PRO A 280 -0.11 17.57 16.19
CA PRO A 280 -0.27 18.71 15.28
C PRO A 280 -1.53 18.65 14.40
N ARG A 281 -2.13 19.81 14.09
CA ARG A 281 -3.32 19.92 13.21
C ARG A 281 -3.06 19.68 11.72
N CYS A 282 -1.81 19.48 11.33
CA CYS A 282 -1.41 19.12 9.96
C CYS A 282 -0.77 17.72 9.90
N SER A 283 -0.90 16.89 10.94
CA SER A 283 -0.38 15.52 10.90
C SER A 283 -1.06 14.70 9.81
N ASP A 284 -0.30 13.79 9.20
CA ASP A 284 -0.68 13.03 8.02
C ASP A 284 -1.95 12.19 8.27
N GLY A 285 -2.03 11.54 9.44
CA GLY A 285 -3.17 10.73 9.86
C GLY A 285 -4.44 11.55 10.14
N LEU A 286 -4.31 12.76 10.68
CA LEU A 286 -5.47 13.67 10.87
C LEU A 286 -6.05 14.10 9.52
N VAL A 287 -5.20 14.61 8.62
CA VAL A 287 -5.65 15.11 7.31
C VAL A 287 -6.25 13.95 6.50
N PHE A 288 -5.60 12.78 6.50
CA PHE A 288 -6.09 11.62 5.77
C PHE A 288 -7.35 11.00 6.40
N SER A 289 -7.31 10.62 7.67
CA SER A 289 -8.37 9.79 8.28
C SER A 289 -9.59 10.60 8.71
N GLU A 290 -9.40 11.84 9.18
CA GLU A 290 -10.48 12.62 9.79
C GLU A 290 -11.01 13.71 8.87
N LEU A 291 -10.16 14.42 8.13
CA LEU A 291 -10.59 15.57 7.32
C LEU A 291 -10.99 15.16 5.90
N LEU A 292 -10.10 14.45 5.19
CA LEU A 292 -10.37 14.02 3.82
C LEU A 292 -11.50 12.99 3.72
N THR A 293 -11.80 12.24 4.78
CA THR A 293 -12.95 11.32 4.80
C THR A 293 -14.26 12.09 4.67
N VAL A 294 -14.46 13.16 5.46
CA VAL A 294 -15.68 13.96 5.40
C VAL A 294 -15.82 14.65 4.04
N LEU A 295 -14.74 15.22 3.53
CA LEU A 295 -14.72 15.84 2.21
C LEU A 295 -15.10 14.84 1.11
N PHE A 296 -14.45 13.67 1.09
CA PHE A 296 -14.75 12.62 0.11
C PHE A 296 -16.21 12.17 0.19
N THR A 297 -16.69 11.87 1.39
CA THR A 297 -18.08 11.40 1.59
C THR A 297 -19.08 12.44 1.09
N SER A 298 -18.87 13.72 1.43
CA SER A 298 -19.75 14.81 0.99
C SER A 298 -19.81 14.94 -0.54
N GLU A 299 -18.66 14.83 -1.22
CA GLU A 299 -18.60 14.88 -2.68
C GLU A 299 -19.26 13.66 -3.33
N ILE A 300 -19.05 12.45 -2.79
CA ILE A 300 -19.72 11.24 -3.32
C ILE A 300 -21.23 11.30 -3.12
N GLU A 301 -21.72 11.75 -1.97
CA GLU A 301 -23.15 11.90 -1.74
C GLU A 301 -23.78 12.95 -2.67
N ALA A 302 -23.07 14.05 -2.96
CA ALA A 302 -23.52 15.03 -3.95
C ALA A 302 -23.61 14.43 -5.37
N VAL A 303 -22.67 13.56 -5.75
CA VAL A 303 -22.74 12.80 -7.01
C VAL A 303 -23.95 11.86 -7.01
N GLN A 304 -24.21 11.16 -5.91
CA GLN A 304 -25.37 10.25 -5.79
C GLN A 304 -26.71 11.00 -5.86
N ARG A 305 -26.77 12.24 -5.35
CA ARG A 305 -27.92 13.14 -5.50
C ARG A 305 -27.99 13.85 -6.86
N ALA A 306 -27.08 13.54 -7.78
CA ALA A 306 -26.96 14.19 -9.09
C ALA A 306 -26.74 15.72 -9.05
N GLU A 307 -26.22 16.25 -7.92
CA GLU A 307 -25.87 17.67 -7.76
C GLU A 307 -24.51 18.00 -8.38
N LYS A 308 -23.64 17.00 -8.49
CA LYS A 308 -22.28 17.11 -9.02
C LYS A 308 -21.97 15.94 -9.95
N THR A 309 -21.02 16.17 -10.85
CA THR A 309 -20.44 15.13 -11.70
C THR A 309 -18.93 15.17 -11.54
N HIS A 310 -18.33 14.03 -11.21
CA HIS A 310 -16.90 13.89 -11.09
C HIS A 310 -16.38 12.76 -11.98
N THR A 311 -15.18 12.98 -12.54
CA THR A 311 -14.23 11.91 -12.83
C THR A 311 -13.33 11.65 -11.63
N TYR A 312 -12.63 10.52 -11.59
CA TYR A 312 -11.62 10.25 -10.55
C TYR A 312 -10.58 11.38 -10.43
N ALA A 313 -10.10 11.92 -11.54
CA ALA A 313 -9.15 13.03 -11.56
C ALA A 313 -9.76 14.33 -11.00
N SER A 314 -10.98 14.68 -11.42
CA SER A 314 -11.64 15.90 -10.93
C SER A 314 -11.98 15.83 -9.44
N LEU A 315 -12.35 14.65 -8.93
CA LEU A 315 -12.61 14.46 -7.50
C LEU A 315 -11.31 14.63 -6.70
N VAL A 316 -10.21 14.04 -7.17
CA VAL A 316 -8.88 14.21 -6.56
C VAL A 316 -8.48 15.68 -6.51
N ASP A 317 -8.68 16.43 -7.59
CA ASP A 317 -8.34 17.86 -7.65
C ASP A 317 -9.19 18.68 -6.66
N VAL A 318 -10.51 18.48 -6.62
CA VAL A 318 -11.41 19.18 -5.69
C VAL A 318 -11.05 18.92 -4.22
N LEU A 319 -10.77 17.66 -3.87
CA LEU A 319 -10.35 17.29 -2.51
C LEU A 319 -9.00 17.90 -2.18
N ALA A 320 -8.05 17.87 -3.12
CA ALA A 320 -6.71 18.41 -2.95
C ALA A 320 -6.72 19.93 -2.76
N GLU A 321 -7.55 20.65 -3.50
CA GLU A 321 -7.76 22.09 -3.38
C GLU A 321 -8.21 22.48 -1.97
N LYS A 322 -9.25 21.80 -1.45
CA LYS A 322 -9.76 22.04 -0.09
C LYS A 322 -8.74 21.69 0.99
N ALA A 323 -8.02 20.58 0.83
CA ALA A 323 -6.96 20.20 1.77
C ALA A 323 -5.78 21.18 1.73
N ALA A 324 -5.38 21.67 0.55
CA ALA A 324 -4.33 22.68 0.40
C ALA A 324 -4.72 24.01 1.07
N ASP A 325 -5.97 24.45 0.89
CA ASP A 325 -6.49 25.65 1.57
C ASP A 325 -6.47 25.51 3.09
N TYR A 326 -6.83 24.34 3.62
CA TYR A 326 -6.76 24.06 5.05
C TYR A 326 -5.32 24.10 5.58
N LEU A 327 -4.39 23.44 4.88
CA LEU A 327 -2.96 23.43 5.24
C LEU A 327 -2.33 24.82 5.20
N MET A 328 -2.84 25.70 4.34
CA MET A 328 -2.45 27.12 4.24
C MET A 328 -3.21 28.03 5.21
N GLY A 329 -4.09 27.50 6.07
CA GLY A 329 -4.86 28.26 7.05
C GLY A 329 -5.97 29.13 6.46
N LYS A 330 -6.37 28.87 5.22
CA LYS A 330 -7.36 29.66 4.48
C LYS A 330 -8.80 29.22 4.74
N CYS A 331 -9.02 27.96 5.12
CA CYS A 331 -10.34 27.43 5.40
C CYS A 331 -10.35 26.54 6.65
N GLU A 332 -11.56 26.19 7.09
CA GLU A 332 -11.80 25.20 8.14
C GLU A 332 -12.36 23.92 7.52
N LEU A 333 -12.01 22.77 8.11
CA LEU A 333 -12.53 21.47 7.70
C LEU A 333 -13.16 20.76 8.90
N GLN A 334 -14.27 20.06 8.66
CA GLN A 334 -14.94 19.29 9.68
C GLN A 334 -14.13 18.02 10.03
N HIS A 335 -13.97 17.77 11.31
CA HIS A 335 -13.36 16.56 11.84
C HIS A 335 -14.38 15.42 11.88
N LEU A 336 -14.10 14.28 11.22
CA LEU A 336 -15.00 13.12 11.18
C LEU A 336 -15.47 12.66 12.56
N THR A 337 -14.55 12.31 13.47
CA THR A 337 -14.93 11.71 14.77
C THR A 337 -15.69 12.66 15.69
N THR A 338 -15.34 13.95 15.71
CA THR A 338 -15.85 14.90 16.71
C THR A 338 -16.86 15.89 16.16
N GLY A 339 -17.00 16.00 14.84
CA GLY A 339 -17.84 16.99 14.16
C GLY A 339 -17.34 18.43 14.24
N VAL A 340 -16.25 18.70 14.98
CA VAL A 340 -15.70 20.05 15.20
C VAL A 340 -15.07 20.59 13.91
N MET A 341 -15.27 21.87 13.64
CA MET A 341 -14.57 22.58 12.57
C MET A 341 -13.14 22.91 13.03
N LEU A 342 -12.17 22.41 12.29
CA LEU A 342 -10.76 22.64 12.56
C LEU A 342 -10.18 23.64 11.58
N LYS A 343 -9.31 24.51 12.11
CA LYS A 343 -8.44 25.40 11.35
C LYS A 343 -7.00 25.21 11.79
N THR A 344 -6.05 25.29 10.85
CA THR A 344 -4.64 25.36 11.21
C THR A 344 -4.33 26.72 11.86
N LYS A 345 -3.49 26.73 12.90
CA LYS A 345 -3.14 27.98 13.62
C LYS A 345 -2.22 28.89 12.79
N LYS A 346 -1.41 28.28 11.93
CA LYS A 346 -0.50 28.92 10.99
C LYS A 346 -0.46 28.06 9.72
N PRO A 347 -0.16 28.66 8.54
CA PRO A 347 0.17 27.87 7.36
C PRO A 347 1.27 26.85 7.66
N ILE A 348 1.21 25.71 6.99
CA ILE A 348 2.27 24.70 7.07
C ILE A 348 3.61 25.28 6.58
N SER A 349 4.69 24.96 7.28
CA SER A 349 6.06 25.34 6.88
C SER A 349 6.65 24.38 5.83
N ALA A 350 7.67 24.83 5.09
CA ALA A 350 8.34 24.01 4.07
C ALA A 350 8.94 22.72 4.67
N VAL A 351 9.54 22.81 5.87
CA VAL A 351 10.10 21.65 6.59
C VAL A 351 9.02 20.62 6.98
N GLN A 352 7.85 21.09 7.44
CA GLN A 352 6.73 20.20 7.76
C GLN A 352 6.18 19.54 6.48
N LEU A 353 6.06 20.31 5.39
CA LEU A 353 5.59 19.80 4.10
C LEU A 353 6.54 18.75 3.53
N ALA A 354 7.85 18.99 3.55
CA ALA A 354 8.86 18.04 3.09
C ALA A 354 8.84 16.75 3.92
N THR A 355 8.69 16.88 5.25
CA THR A 355 8.57 15.72 6.14
C THR A 355 7.36 14.86 5.79
N LEU A 356 6.20 15.49 5.56
CA LEU A 356 4.95 14.82 5.24
C LEU A 356 4.95 14.22 3.82
N MET A 357 5.51 14.92 2.82
CA MET A 357 5.57 14.44 1.45
C MET A 357 6.34 13.12 1.34
N GLN A 358 7.47 12.99 2.03
CA GLN A 358 8.26 11.75 2.05
C GLN A 358 7.48 10.56 2.61
N ASN A 359 6.67 10.78 3.65
CA ASN A 359 5.76 9.75 4.17
C ASN A 359 4.64 9.46 3.17
N LYS A 360 4.09 10.50 2.54
CA LYS A 360 2.98 10.35 1.61
C LYS A 360 3.35 9.52 0.39
N ALA A 361 4.59 9.62 -0.09
CA ALA A 361 5.10 8.78 -1.16
C ALA A 361 5.11 7.29 -0.80
N TYR A 362 5.42 6.96 0.46
CA TYR A 362 5.36 5.59 0.99
C TYR A 362 3.91 5.08 1.07
N GLU A 363 3.01 5.87 1.69
CA GLU A 363 1.60 5.51 1.85
C GLU A 363 0.83 5.38 0.53
N LEU A 364 1.05 6.31 -0.41
CA LEU A 364 0.30 6.32 -1.67
C LEU A 364 0.63 5.10 -2.53
N THR A 365 1.90 4.73 -2.64
CA THR A 365 2.31 3.61 -3.52
C THR A 365 1.77 2.27 -3.02
N ALA A 366 1.68 2.09 -1.71
CA ALA A 366 0.99 0.95 -1.10
C ALA A 366 -0.51 0.97 -1.39
N SER A 367 -1.19 2.13 -1.23
CA SER A 367 -2.62 2.24 -1.55
C SER A 367 -2.92 1.97 -3.04
N GLU A 368 -2.04 2.36 -3.94
CA GLU A 368 -2.19 2.07 -5.38
C GLU A 368 -2.06 0.56 -5.62
N ILE A 369 -0.95 -0.04 -5.17
CA ILE A 369 -0.66 -1.46 -5.43
C ILE A 369 -1.60 -2.41 -4.66
N GLU A 370 -2.29 -1.94 -3.61
CA GLU A 370 -3.20 -2.73 -2.77
C GLU A 370 -4.17 -3.57 -3.60
N GLN A 371 -4.76 -3.01 -4.66
CA GLN A 371 -5.71 -3.71 -5.54
C GLN A 371 -5.13 -4.96 -6.24
N ARG A 372 -3.79 -5.06 -6.32
CA ARG A 372 -3.06 -6.21 -6.89
C ARG A 372 -2.77 -7.27 -5.83
N VAL A 373 -2.79 -6.90 -4.55
CA VAL A 373 -2.41 -7.76 -3.42
C VAL A 373 -3.65 -8.29 -2.70
N MET A 374 -4.66 -7.46 -2.52
CA MET A 374 -5.86 -7.75 -1.74
C MET A 374 -7.04 -6.87 -2.19
N THR A 375 -8.23 -7.10 -1.66
CA THR A 375 -9.40 -6.25 -1.90
C THR A 375 -9.74 -5.48 -0.63
N ARG A 376 -9.86 -4.15 -0.76
CA ARG A 376 -10.25 -3.27 0.35
C ARG A 376 -11.75 -3.40 0.62
N GLY A 377 -12.11 -3.75 1.85
CA GLY A 377 -13.47 -3.71 2.36
C GLY A 377 -13.74 -2.49 3.25
N GLY A 378 -14.90 -2.50 3.89
CA GLY A 378 -15.32 -1.52 4.88
C GLY A 378 -15.33 -2.05 6.31
N PRO A 379 -15.69 -1.23 7.30
CA PRO A 379 -16.08 -1.74 8.62
C PRO A 379 -17.17 -2.82 8.50
N VAL A 380 -17.23 -3.75 9.44
CA VAL A 380 -18.29 -4.77 9.48
C VAL A 380 -19.66 -4.11 9.59
N GLY A 381 -20.59 -4.51 8.74
CA GLY A 381 -21.95 -3.98 8.67
C GLY A 381 -22.11 -2.67 7.90
N ASP A 382 -21.04 -2.11 7.33
CA ASP A 382 -21.16 -0.94 6.46
C ASP A 382 -21.75 -1.35 5.10
N SER A 383 -22.94 -0.85 4.79
CA SER A 383 -23.68 -1.22 3.57
C SER A 383 -22.99 -0.81 2.27
N ARG A 384 -21.95 0.02 2.32
CA ARG A 384 -21.11 0.38 1.16
C ARG A 384 -20.07 -0.68 0.85
N ASP A 385 -19.84 -1.64 1.75
CA ASP A 385 -19.03 -2.81 1.50
C ASP A 385 -19.90 -3.89 0.84
N GLU A 386 -19.92 -3.87 -0.50
CA GLU A 386 -20.74 -4.77 -1.31
C GLU A 386 -20.40 -6.25 -1.15
N LEU A 387 -19.26 -6.58 -0.54
CA LEU A 387 -18.86 -7.96 -0.26
C LEU A 387 -19.40 -8.46 1.07
N ASP A 388 -19.61 -7.57 2.05
CA ASP A 388 -19.87 -7.98 3.44
C ASP A 388 -21.16 -8.77 3.58
N SER A 389 -22.22 -8.34 2.88
CA SER A 389 -23.54 -9.00 2.89
C SER A 389 -23.64 -10.26 2.03
N ARG A 390 -22.59 -10.61 1.28
CA ARG A 390 -22.58 -11.75 0.36
C ARG A 390 -22.04 -13.00 1.06
N SER A 391 -22.52 -14.17 0.65
CA SER A 391 -21.89 -15.44 1.03
C SER A 391 -20.47 -15.53 0.46
N PRO A 392 -19.56 -16.32 1.05
CA PRO A 392 -18.21 -16.52 0.52
C PRO A 392 -18.14 -16.91 -0.96
N PHE A 393 -19.02 -17.80 -1.42
CA PHE A 393 -19.09 -18.16 -2.83
C PHE A 393 -19.49 -16.96 -3.71
N GLU A 394 -20.51 -16.20 -3.29
CA GLU A 394 -20.94 -15.00 -4.01
C GLU A 394 -19.87 -13.90 -4.01
N ARG A 395 -19.04 -13.79 -2.97
CA ARG A 395 -17.88 -12.88 -2.96
C ARG A 395 -16.86 -13.26 -4.03
N ILE A 396 -16.51 -14.54 -4.15
CA ILE A 396 -15.62 -15.05 -5.21
C ILE A 396 -16.21 -14.74 -6.57
N LYS A 397 -17.48 -15.12 -6.80
CA LYS A 397 -18.16 -14.90 -8.07
C LYS A 397 -18.24 -13.42 -8.41
N PHE A 398 -18.57 -12.56 -7.46
CA PHE A 398 -18.63 -11.12 -7.65
C PHE A 398 -17.26 -10.56 -8.04
N LEU A 399 -16.20 -10.87 -7.28
CA LEU A 399 -14.85 -10.38 -7.57
C LEU A 399 -14.27 -10.89 -8.88
N ALA A 400 -14.57 -12.13 -9.27
CA ALA A 400 -14.13 -12.70 -10.54
C ALA A 400 -14.65 -11.89 -11.74
N HIS A 401 -15.88 -11.36 -11.66
CA HIS A 401 -16.55 -10.63 -12.72
C HIS A 401 -16.51 -9.10 -12.56
N CYS A 402 -16.11 -8.59 -11.39
CA CYS A 402 -16.05 -7.16 -11.12
C CYS A 402 -14.88 -6.50 -11.88
N GLN A 403 -15.17 -5.44 -12.66
CA GLN A 403 -14.18 -4.71 -13.44
C GLN A 403 -14.07 -3.24 -13.00
N ARG A 404 -14.61 -2.89 -11.83
CA ARG A 404 -14.54 -1.54 -11.25
C ARG A 404 -13.92 -1.55 -9.86
N TRP A 405 -13.55 -0.37 -9.37
CA TRP A 405 -13.29 -0.15 -7.96
C TRP A 405 -14.58 -0.24 -7.11
N LEU A 406 -14.44 -0.83 -5.93
CA LEU A 406 -15.42 -0.82 -4.85
C LEU A 406 -15.29 0.47 -4.03
N TYR A 407 -16.33 0.81 -3.27
CA TYR A 407 -16.40 2.06 -2.51
C TYR A 407 -15.13 2.35 -1.69
N PHE A 408 -14.67 1.37 -0.92
CA PHE A 408 -13.53 1.56 -0.02
C PHE A 408 -12.18 1.62 -0.73
N GLU A 409 -12.03 0.95 -1.88
CA GLU A 409 -10.87 1.09 -2.76
C GLU A 409 -10.82 2.50 -3.35
N VAL A 410 -11.93 2.98 -3.93
CA VAL A 410 -12.03 4.36 -4.44
C VAL A 410 -11.70 5.36 -3.34
N ARG A 411 -12.34 5.22 -2.18
CA ARG A 411 -12.20 6.14 -1.06
C ARG A 411 -10.75 6.26 -0.62
N ASN A 412 -10.08 5.14 -0.32
CA ASN A 412 -8.72 5.19 0.19
C ASN A 412 -7.75 5.74 -0.86
N THR A 413 -7.76 5.20 -2.08
CA THR A 413 -6.77 5.57 -3.09
C THR A 413 -6.93 7.01 -3.55
N LEU A 414 -8.16 7.49 -3.81
CA LEU A 414 -8.36 8.88 -4.21
C LEU A 414 -8.03 9.86 -3.09
N LYS A 415 -8.27 9.51 -1.82
CA LYS A 415 -7.82 10.33 -0.70
C LYS A 415 -6.30 10.42 -0.63
N HIS A 416 -5.56 9.32 -0.83
CA HIS A 416 -4.09 9.37 -0.86
C HIS A 416 -3.58 10.23 -2.02
N ARG A 417 -4.18 10.09 -3.21
CA ARG A 417 -3.86 10.92 -4.38
C ARG A 417 -4.13 12.40 -4.12
N ALA A 418 -5.31 12.73 -3.58
CA ALA A 418 -5.70 14.09 -3.23
C ALA A 418 -4.77 14.68 -2.18
N HIS A 419 -4.36 13.88 -1.19
CA HIS A 419 -3.45 14.33 -0.15
C HIS A 419 -2.05 14.65 -0.71
N LYS A 420 -1.49 13.78 -1.56
CA LYS A 420 -0.22 14.07 -2.26
C LYS A 420 -0.35 15.33 -3.13
N LEU A 421 -1.44 15.44 -3.89
CA LEU A 421 -1.69 16.61 -4.76
C LEU A 421 -1.86 17.90 -3.95
N ALA A 422 -2.49 17.83 -2.77
CA ALA A 422 -2.59 18.97 -1.87
C ALA A 422 -1.21 19.47 -1.45
N TYR A 423 -0.29 18.55 -1.12
CA TYR A 423 1.10 18.93 -0.80
C TYR A 423 1.84 19.57 -1.97
N ILE A 424 1.63 19.07 -3.20
CA ILE A 424 2.19 19.69 -4.43
C ILE A 424 1.64 21.12 -4.60
N LYS A 425 0.32 21.29 -4.53
CA LYS A 425 -0.34 22.60 -4.66
C LYS A 425 0.13 23.58 -3.59
N VAL A 426 0.31 23.12 -2.34
CA VAL A 426 0.88 23.94 -1.26
C VAL A 426 2.29 24.41 -1.64
N ALA A 427 3.17 23.50 -2.10
CA ALA A 427 4.53 23.87 -2.48
C ALA A 427 4.57 24.90 -3.63
N GLU A 428 3.77 24.68 -4.68
CA GLU A 428 3.65 25.61 -5.81
C GLU A 428 3.15 26.99 -5.37
N ARG A 429 2.13 27.03 -4.50
CA ARG A 429 1.58 28.29 -3.97
C ARG A 429 2.59 29.03 -3.10
N MET A 430 3.35 28.33 -2.27
CA MET A 430 4.40 28.95 -1.46
C MET A 430 5.50 29.54 -2.36
N LEU A 431 5.93 28.82 -3.41
CA LEU A 431 6.92 29.33 -4.36
C LEU A 431 6.43 30.54 -5.17
N ALA A 432 5.15 30.57 -5.52
CA ALA A 432 4.52 31.66 -6.27
C ALA A 432 4.27 32.93 -5.44
N GLN A 433 4.34 32.86 -4.11
CA GLN A 433 4.25 34.06 -3.27
C GLN A 433 5.49 34.93 -3.50
N SER A 434 5.24 36.13 -4.04
CA SER A 434 6.23 37.12 -4.45
C SER A 434 6.85 37.92 -3.29
N ASP A 435 6.27 37.83 -2.09
CA ASP A 435 6.79 38.50 -0.90
C ASP A 435 8.01 37.74 -0.35
N ASN A 436 9.20 38.24 -0.69
CA ASN A 436 10.50 37.71 -0.25
C ASN A 436 10.68 37.65 1.28
N ASP A 437 9.82 38.30 2.07
CA ASP A 437 9.88 38.29 3.53
C ASP A 437 9.18 37.07 4.17
N SER A 438 8.40 36.30 3.40
CA SER A 438 7.58 35.20 3.93
C SER A 438 8.23 33.81 3.87
N ILE A 439 9.14 33.58 2.92
CA ILE A 439 9.87 32.32 2.74
C ILE A 439 11.34 32.57 2.47
N THR A 440 12.21 31.84 3.16
CA THR A 440 13.66 31.98 3.03
C THR A 440 14.18 31.34 1.73
N ASN A 441 15.44 31.60 1.37
CA ASN A 441 16.08 30.90 0.26
C ASN A 441 16.15 29.38 0.49
N ASP A 442 16.39 28.95 1.74
CA ASP A 442 16.41 27.54 2.11
C ASP A 442 15.03 26.91 1.96
N ASP A 443 13.96 27.62 2.33
CA ASP A 443 12.58 27.18 2.07
C ASP A 443 12.34 27.02 0.57
N ARG A 444 12.78 27.97 -0.27
CA ARG A 444 12.63 27.88 -1.73
C ARG A 444 13.34 26.65 -2.31
N VAL A 445 14.54 26.32 -1.83
CA VAL A 445 15.29 25.12 -2.25
C VAL A 445 14.54 23.87 -1.82
N LEU A 446 14.11 23.80 -0.55
CA LEU A 446 13.39 22.64 -0.02
C LEU A 446 12.06 22.41 -0.75
N LEU A 447 11.31 23.47 -1.06
CA LEU A 447 10.04 23.38 -1.79
C LEU A 447 10.24 22.88 -3.22
N LYS A 448 11.33 23.26 -3.91
CA LYS A 448 11.67 22.68 -5.23
C LYS A 448 11.97 21.19 -5.09
N GLN A 449 12.76 20.81 -4.10
CA GLN A 449 13.06 19.40 -3.81
C GLN A 449 11.80 18.59 -3.48
N VAL A 450 10.79 19.18 -2.83
CA VAL A 450 9.47 18.54 -2.63
C VAL A 450 8.80 18.24 -3.96
N LEU A 451 8.82 19.17 -4.92
CA LEU A 451 8.26 18.98 -6.26
C LEU A 451 9.04 17.92 -7.03
N ASP A 452 10.37 17.99 -7.02
CA ASP A 452 11.27 17.03 -7.68
C ASP A 452 11.03 15.62 -7.13
N HIS A 453 10.96 15.47 -5.80
CA HIS A 453 10.61 14.22 -5.13
C HIS A 453 9.23 13.71 -5.56
N SER A 454 8.22 14.59 -5.63
CA SER A 454 6.85 14.19 -5.99
C SER A 454 6.74 13.62 -7.41
N ARG A 455 7.65 14.03 -8.30
CA ARG A 455 7.78 13.64 -9.70
C ARG A 455 8.81 12.53 -9.93
N TYR A 456 9.49 12.08 -8.87
CA TYR A 456 10.60 11.14 -8.92
C TYR A 456 11.77 11.63 -9.78
N GLU A 457 12.04 12.94 -9.87
CA GLU A 457 13.13 13.43 -10.70
C GLU A 457 14.48 12.78 -10.33
N GLY A 458 15.23 12.34 -11.35
CA GLY A 458 16.54 11.69 -11.18
C GLY A 458 16.52 10.20 -10.81
N TRP A 459 15.35 9.55 -10.74
CA TRP A 459 15.25 8.16 -10.29
C TRP A 459 16.03 7.14 -11.14
N GLU A 460 16.08 7.32 -12.45
CA GLU A 460 16.83 6.44 -13.38
C GLU A 460 18.34 6.47 -13.14
N ARG A 461 18.86 7.50 -12.47
CA ARG A 461 20.28 7.70 -12.18
C ARG A 461 20.63 7.41 -10.72
N ASN A 462 19.76 6.70 -9.99
CA ASN A 462 19.86 6.47 -8.55
C ASN A 462 19.92 7.77 -7.71
N GLY A 463 19.41 8.88 -8.25
CA GLY A 463 19.55 10.22 -7.69
C GLY A 463 18.32 10.72 -6.93
N VAL A 464 17.44 9.84 -6.43
CA VAL A 464 16.17 10.30 -5.83
C VAL A 464 16.40 11.08 -4.54
N VAL A 465 15.76 12.25 -4.49
CA VAL A 465 15.76 13.14 -3.34
C VAL A 465 15.13 12.44 -2.14
N ASN A 466 15.91 12.30 -1.06
CA ASN A 466 15.41 11.90 0.26
C ASN A 466 15.15 13.16 1.09
N LEU A 467 13.89 13.56 1.18
CA LEU A 467 13.51 14.82 1.83
C LEU A 467 13.82 14.84 3.32
N TRP A 468 13.78 13.69 4.00
CA TRP A 468 14.16 13.63 5.42
C TRP A 468 15.65 13.85 5.60
N GLN A 469 16.50 13.29 4.73
CA GLN A 469 17.93 13.58 4.75
C GLN A 469 18.20 15.07 4.51
N THR A 470 17.56 15.66 3.51
CA THR A 470 17.66 17.11 3.24
C THR A 470 17.30 17.95 4.47
N VAL A 471 16.21 17.64 5.16
CA VAL A 471 15.79 18.36 6.37
C VAL A 471 16.81 18.18 7.51
N ILE A 472 17.42 17.00 7.64
CA ILE A 472 18.49 16.76 8.63
C ILE A 472 19.69 17.66 8.31
N ASP A 473 20.13 17.69 7.05
CA ASP A 473 21.31 18.43 6.62
C ASP A 473 21.14 19.94 6.85
N MET A 474 19.96 20.50 6.54
CA MET A 474 19.62 21.91 6.80
C MET A 474 19.63 22.27 8.30
N ASN A 475 19.23 21.35 9.18
CA ASN A 475 19.26 21.59 10.63
C ASN A 475 20.68 21.48 11.21
N MET A 476 21.58 20.73 10.56
CA MET A 476 22.98 20.56 10.99
C MET A 476 23.88 21.72 10.52
N THR A 477 23.53 22.40 9.43
CA THR A 477 24.28 23.55 8.90
C THR A 477 23.95 24.88 9.56
N SER A 478 23.00 24.92 10.50
CA SER A 478 22.74 26.09 11.35
C SER A 478 23.57 25.98 12.64
N PRO A 479 24.76 26.62 12.76
CA PRO A 479 25.49 26.59 14.02
C PRO A 479 24.71 27.42 15.04
N SER A 480 24.77 26.99 16.29
CA SER A 480 24.37 27.74 17.48
C SER A 480 24.83 29.19 17.42
N ALA A 481 23.96 30.10 16.97
CA ALA A 481 24.05 31.52 17.26
C ALA A 481 23.61 31.74 18.71
N THR A 482 24.43 31.29 19.65
CA THR A 482 24.42 31.70 21.07
C THR A 482 25.82 31.45 21.61
N GLY A 483 26.68 32.45 21.42
CA GLY A 483 27.81 32.76 22.28
C GLY A 483 27.53 34.12 22.90
#